data_AF-A0A6G6GHH5-F1
#
_entry.id   AF-A0A6G6GHH5-F1
#
_cell.length_a   1.000
_cell.length_b   1.000
_cell.length_c   1.000
_cell.angle_alpha   90.00
_cell.angle_beta   90.00
_cell.angle_gamma   90.00
#
_symmetry.space_group_name_H-M   'P 1'
#
loop_
_entity.id
_entity.type
_entity.pdbx_description
1 polymer ?
#
loop_
_entity_poly.entity_id
_entity_poly.type
_entity_poly.pdbx_seq_one_letter_code
_entity_poly.pdbx_strand_id
1 'polypeptide(L)'
;MIKFFRKIRQNLLSEGKTGKYFKYALGEIVLVVIGILIALSISNWNENRKLNDTIKGIYSIIQSDLLSDIETIDKVLVGSKSRDSLFKRVINKEMTYDDYLKCNSCIRTLGGFPDIKLKTKGLKLLEQNSTVLNSYQDSLSIEINNFYSFFNIEIDVALQEVIIDFKENRSYFKNNMTWFEDYEKVVFNEDFVKYALSSIDYRNRVISFYGLYFNGYLGHLKQYKEEALQLVENIDKEIK
;
A
#
# COMPACT_ATOMS: atom_id res chain seq x y z
N MET A 1 6.18 -53.41 -21.70
CA MET A 1 4.88 -53.88 -21.17
C MET A 1 3.86 -54.26 -22.27
N ILE A 2 3.62 -53.42 -23.28
CA ILE A 2 2.62 -53.70 -24.34
C ILE A 2 2.80 -55.06 -25.03
N LYS A 3 4.05 -55.49 -25.32
CA LYS A 3 4.32 -56.80 -25.98
C LYS A 3 3.95 -58.02 -25.13
N PHE A 4 4.04 -57.90 -23.79
CA PHE A 4 3.75 -59.00 -22.87
C PHE A 4 2.24 -59.21 -22.72
N PHE A 5 1.50 -58.12 -22.45
CA PHE A 5 0.03 -58.15 -22.40
C PHE A 5 -0.60 -58.51 -23.76
N ARG A 6 0.01 -58.09 -24.88
CA ARG A 6 -0.41 -58.48 -26.23
C ARG A 6 -0.30 -59.99 -26.47
N LYS A 7 0.78 -60.63 -26.01
CA LYS A 7 1.02 -62.07 -26.21
C LYS A 7 0.05 -62.93 -25.38
N ILE A 8 -0.28 -62.48 -24.16
CA ILE A 8 -1.30 -63.11 -23.31
C ILE A 8 -2.69 -63.02 -23.94
N ARG A 9 -3.05 -61.85 -24.50
CA ARG A 9 -4.33 -61.64 -25.18
C ARG A 9 -4.49 -62.52 -26.43
N GLN A 10 -3.44 -62.65 -27.24
CA GLN A 10 -3.43 -63.53 -28.41
C GLN A 10 -3.62 -65.01 -28.03
N ASN A 11 -2.93 -65.48 -26.99
CA ASN A 11 -3.05 -66.86 -26.50
C ASN A 11 -4.46 -67.17 -25.92
N LEU A 12 -5.08 -66.21 -25.21
CA LEU A 12 -6.42 -66.38 -24.64
C LEU A 12 -7.53 -66.40 -25.70
N LEU A 13 -7.34 -65.69 -26.82
CA LEU A 13 -8.25 -65.72 -27.98
C LEU A 13 -8.11 -67.03 -28.77
N SER A 14 -6.89 -67.55 -28.96
CA SER A 14 -6.66 -68.81 -29.68
C SER A 14 -7.20 -70.05 -28.96
N GLU A 15 -7.39 -69.98 -27.64
CA GLU A 15 -7.94 -71.08 -26.82
C GLU A 15 -9.48 -71.03 -26.68
N GLY A 16 -10.20 -70.12 -27.37
CA GLY A 16 -11.66 -69.99 -27.28
C GLY A 16 -12.17 -69.41 -25.95
N LYS A 17 -11.30 -68.87 -25.09
CA LYS A 17 -11.61 -68.37 -23.74
C LYS A 17 -12.01 -66.88 -23.74
N THR A 18 -13.01 -66.52 -24.54
CA THR A 18 -13.48 -65.14 -24.73
C THR A 18 -13.83 -64.42 -23.40
N GLY A 19 -14.47 -65.11 -22.46
CA GLY A 19 -14.79 -64.54 -21.14
C GLY A 19 -13.57 -64.18 -20.28
N LYS A 20 -12.46 -64.93 -20.38
CA LYS A 20 -11.20 -64.58 -19.71
C LYS A 20 -10.51 -63.43 -20.41
N TYR A 21 -10.53 -63.40 -21.74
CA TYR A 21 -10.00 -62.30 -22.54
C TYR A 21 -10.63 -60.94 -22.14
N PHE A 22 -11.96 -60.87 -22.00
CA PHE A 22 -12.64 -59.63 -21.60
C PHE A 22 -12.23 -59.15 -20.20
N LYS A 23 -12.11 -60.06 -19.21
CA LYS A 23 -11.65 -59.70 -17.85
C LYS A 23 -10.24 -59.13 -17.86
N TYR A 24 -9.33 -59.71 -18.66
CA TYR A 24 -7.96 -59.23 -18.79
C TYR A 24 -7.87 -57.89 -19.54
N ALA A 25 -8.64 -57.71 -20.62
CA ALA A 25 -8.69 -56.45 -21.37
C ALA A 25 -9.25 -55.30 -20.51
N LEU A 26 -10.28 -55.58 -19.69
CA LEU A 26 -10.84 -54.61 -18.74
C LEU A 26 -9.80 -54.23 -17.68
N GLY A 27 -9.08 -55.20 -17.11
CA GLY A 27 -8.01 -54.93 -16.15
C GLY A 27 -6.89 -54.04 -16.72
N GLU A 28 -6.54 -54.22 -18.00
CA GLU A 28 -5.54 -53.38 -18.67
C GLU A 28 -6.04 -51.95 -18.91
N ILE A 29 -7.31 -51.78 -19.31
CA ILE A 29 -7.93 -50.45 -19.43
C ILE A 29 -7.93 -49.74 -18.08
N VAL A 30 -8.34 -50.44 -17.00
CA VAL A 30 -8.34 -49.87 -15.64
C VAL A 30 -6.94 -49.46 -15.21
N LEU A 31 -5.91 -50.30 -15.46
CA LEU A 31 -4.51 -49.95 -15.16
C LEU A 31 -4.02 -48.73 -15.95
N VAL A 32 -4.35 -48.62 -17.23
CA VAL A 32 -4.00 -47.45 -18.05
C VAL A 32 -4.70 -46.19 -17.54
N VAL A 33 -6.00 -46.29 -17.21
CA VAL A 33 -6.77 -45.16 -16.66
C VAL A 33 -6.18 -44.70 -15.33
N ILE A 34 -5.81 -45.60 -14.42
CA ILE A 34 -5.13 -45.25 -13.16
C ILE A 34 -3.80 -44.55 -13.45
N GLY A 35 -3.01 -45.04 -14.41
CA GLY A 35 -1.76 -44.39 -14.82
C GLY A 35 -1.95 -42.96 -15.33
N ILE A 36 -2.97 -42.74 -16.17
CA ILE A 36 -3.32 -41.40 -16.68
C ILE A 36 -3.78 -40.48 -15.55
N LEU A 37 -4.63 -40.97 -14.64
CA LEU A 37 -5.12 -40.19 -13.50
C LEU A 37 -3.96 -39.78 -12.59
N ILE A 38 -3.04 -40.68 -12.27
CA ILE A 38 -1.86 -40.35 -11.46
C ILE A 38 -0.99 -39.31 -12.17
N ALA A 39 -0.73 -39.47 -13.47
CA ALA A 39 0.06 -38.51 -14.24
C ALA A 39 -0.60 -37.11 -14.25
N LEU A 40 -1.92 -37.04 -14.44
CA LEU A 40 -2.69 -35.80 -14.38
C LEU A 40 -2.65 -35.18 -12.99
N SER A 41 -2.82 -35.98 -11.93
CA SER A 41 -2.74 -35.51 -10.55
C SER A 41 -1.37 -34.92 -10.20
N ILE A 42 -0.28 -35.55 -10.66
CA ILE A 42 1.09 -35.03 -10.45
C ILE A 42 1.29 -33.71 -11.21
N SER A 43 0.79 -33.62 -12.46
CA SER A 43 0.88 -32.38 -13.25
C SER A 43 0.13 -31.23 -12.55
N ASN A 44 -1.12 -31.46 -12.16
CA ASN A 44 -1.95 -30.48 -11.48
C ASN A 44 -1.35 -30.05 -10.14
N TRP A 45 -0.77 -31.00 -9.38
CA TRP A 45 -0.09 -30.67 -8.13
C TRP A 45 1.14 -29.78 -8.35
N ASN A 46 1.96 -30.06 -9.36
CA ASN A 46 3.11 -29.24 -9.71
C ASN A 46 2.70 -27.83 -10.19
N GLU A 47 1.62 -27.72 -10.96
CA GLU A 47 1.04 -26.43 -11.38
C GLU A 47 0.55 -25.63 -10.16
N ASN A 48 -0.26 -26.25 -9.29
CA ASN A 48 -0.75 -25.61 -8.06
C ASN A 48 0.39 -25.16 -7.15
N ARG A 49 1.46 -25.97 -7.02
CA ARG A 49 2.65 -25.58 -6.27
C ARG A 49 3.30 -24.32 -6.84
N LYS A 50 3.49 -24.25 -8.16
CA LYS A 50 4.07 -23.06 -8.81
C LYS A 50 3.20 -21.81 -8.65
N LEU A 51 1.88 -21.96 -8.69
CA LEU A 51 0.94 -20.87 -8.42
C LEU A 51 1.08 -20.37 -6.97
N ASN A 52 1.16 -21.29 -6.01
CA ASN A 52 1.38 -20.97 -4.60
C ASN A 52 2.73 -20.28 -4.36
N ASP A 53 3.80 -20.75 -5.00
CA ASP A 53 5.12 -20.11 -4.91
C ASP A 53 5.08 -18.68 -5.49
N THR A 54 4.32 -18.47 -6.57
CA THR A 54 4.15 -17.17 -7.22
C THR A 54 3.39 -16.19 -6.32
N ILE A 55 2.24 -16.60 -5.76
CA ILE A 55 1.45 -15.72 -4.89
C ILE A 55 2.20 -15.36 -3.60
N LYS A 56 2.91 -16.31 -2.98
CA LYS A 56 3.78 -16.04 -1.83
C LYS A 56 4.89 -15.04 -2.16
N GLY A 57 5.47 -15.13 -3.36
CA GLY A 57 6.43 -14.15 -3.86
C GLY A 57 5.83 -12.76 -4.02
N ILE A 58 4.61 -12.65 -4.55
CA ILE A 58 3.88 -11.38 -4.66
C ILE A 58 3.59 -10.79 -3.27
N TYR A 59 3.10 -11.61 -2.34
CA TYR A 59 2.84 -11.19 -0.96
C TYR A 59 4.11 -10.70 -0.25
N SER A 60 5.25 -11.34 -0.50
CA SER A 60 6.55 -10.89 0.04
C SER A 60 6.93 -9.50 -0.49
N ILE A 61 6.63 -9.21 -1.76
CA ILE A 61 6.86 -7.88 -2.35
C ILE A 61 5.92 -6.85 -1.72
N ILE A 62 4.64 -7.19 -1.53
CA ILE A 62 3.66 -6.31 -0.88
C ILE A 62 4.09 -5.99 0.55
N GLN A 63 4.51 -7.00 1.32
CA GLN A 63 5.06 -6.80 2.65
C GLN A 63 6.25 -5.83 2.63
N SER A 64 7.20 -6.02 1.71
CA SER A 64 8.34 -5.12 1.56
C SER A 64 7.93 -3.68 1.18
N ASP A 65 6.90 -3.52 0.34
CA ASP A 65 6.36 -2.22 -0.03
C ASP A 65 5.76 -1.53 1.21
N LEU A 66 4.88 -2.23 1.95
CA LEU A 66 4.22 -1.72 3.17
C LEU A 66 5.24 -1.32 4.23
N LEU A 67 6.24 -2.16 4.53
CA LEU A 67 7.27 -1.86 5.53
C LEU A 67 8.10 -0.63 5.16
N SER A 68 8.41 -0.46 3.88
CA SER A 68 9.15 0.72 3.40
C SER A 68 8.30 1.99 3.47
N ASP A 69 7.00 1.89 3.20
CA ASP A 69 6.06 3.02 3.34
C ASP A 69 5.90 3.40 4.81
N ILE A 70 5.76 2.43 5.71
CA ILE A 70 5.73 2.63 7.17
C ILE A 70 6.98 3.39 7.64
N GLU A 71 8.18 2.99 7.22
CA GLU A 71 9.42 3.68 7.61
C GLU A 71 9.44 5.14 7.13
N THR A 72 8.97 5.38 5.90
CA THR A 72 8.91 6.72 5.31
C THR A 72 7.91 7.60 6.06
N ILE A 73 6.73 7.06 6.35
CA ILE A 73 5.68 7.74 7.09
C ILE A 73 6.13 8.04 8.51
N ASP A 74 6.81 7.13 9.18
CA ASP A 74 7.28 7.35 10.55
C ASP A 74 8.25 8.53 10.64
N LYS A 75 9.18 8.65 9.69
CA LYS A 75 10.10 9.79 9.59
C LYS A 75 9.33 11.11 9.43
N VAL A 76 8.27 11.12 8.62
CA VAL A 76 7.41 12.29 8.43
C VAL A 76 6.66 12.64 9.71
N LEU A 77 6.01 11.66 10.35
CA LEU A 77 5.26 11.89 11.59
C LEU A 77 6.16 12.40 12.72
N VAL A 78 7.37 11.84 12.86
CA VAL A 78 8.36 12.30 13.83
C VAL A 78 8.84 13.72 13.52
N GLY A 79 9.17 14.00 12.26
CA GLY A 79 9.62 15.32 11.81
C GLY A 79 8.56 16.42 11.99
N SER A 80 7.28 16.06 11.94
CA SER A 80 6.17 17.01 12.10
C SER A 80 5.84 17.37 13.55
N LYS A 81 6.36 16.67 14.56
CA LYS A 81 6.00 16.90 15.98
C LYS A 81 6.33 18.29 16.50
N SER A 82 7.51 18.83 16.16
CA SER A 82 7.90 20.17 16.58
C SER A 82 7.01 21.24 15.94
N ARG A 83 6.64 21.03 14.68
CA ARG A 83 5.74 21.89 13.93
C ARG A 83 4.31 21.84 14.49
N ASP A 84 3.80 20.67 14.87
CA ASP A 84 2.51 20.53 15.55
C ASP A 84 2.43 21.43 16.80
N SER A 85 3.46 21.35 17.66
CA SER A 85 3.55 22.19 18.86
C SER A 85 3.54 23.68 18.51
N LEU A 86 4.30 24.10 17.49
CA LEU A 86 4.31 25.48 17.03
C LEU A 86 2.93 25.95 16.55
N PHE A 87 2.25 25.15 15.73
CA PHE A 87 0.90 25.47 15.25
C PHE A 87 -0.07 25.66 16.40
N LYS A 88 -0.08 24.74 17.37
CA LYS A 88 -0.95 24.82 18.55
C LYS A 88 -0.71 26.11 19.34
N ARG A 89 0.55 26.51 19.55
CA ARG A 89 0.89 27.78 20.21
C ARG A 89 0.38 28.98 19.43
N VAL A 90 0.47 29.00 18.11
CA VAL A 90 -0.07 30.08 17.27
C VAL A 90 -1.60 30.14 17.38
N ILE A 91 -2.27 29.00 17.28
CA ILE A 91 -3.74 28.88 17.36
C ILE A 91 -4.25 29.36 18.72
N ASN A 92 -3.58 28.94 19.80
CA ASN A 92 -3.94 29.29 21.18
C ASN A 92 -3.48 30.70 21.60
N LYS A 93 -2.82 31.46 20.71
CA LYS A 93 -2.26 32.79 20.99
C LYS A 93 -1.19 32.80 22.10
N GLU A 94 -0.41 31.73 22.17
CA GLU A 94 0.69 31.54 23.13
C GLU A 94 2.06 31.97 22.56
N MET A 95 2.10 32.38 21.29
CA MET A 95 3.31 32.93 20.66
C MET A 95 3.50 34.38 21.05
N THR A 96 4.74 34.77 21.32
CA THR A 96 5.16 36.14 21.63
C THR A 96 6.09 36.70 20.55
N TYR A 97 6.37 38.00 20.62
CA TYR A 97 7.36 38.63 19.75
C TYR A 97 8.75 38.00 19.92
N ASP A 98 9.16 37.77 21.17
CA ASP A 98 10.45 37.15 21.51
C ASP A 98 10.57 35.72 20.96
N ASP A 99 9.47 34.97 20.89
CA ASP A 99 9.47 33.64 20.27
C ASP A 99 9.85 33.71 18.79
N TYR A 100 9.24 34.62 18.03
CA TYR A 100 9.57 34.79 16.61
C TYR A 100 10.98 35.34 16.41
N LEU A 101 11.45 36.23 17.30
CA LEU A 101 12.81 36.76 17.25
C LEU A 101 13.87 35.66 17.47
N LYS A 102 13.60 34.70 18.36
CA LYS A 102 14.51 33.58 18.67
C LYS A 102 14.37 32.39 17.72
N CYS A 103 13.34 32.38 16.88
CA CYS A 103 12.99 31.25 16.01
C CYS A 103 12.75 31.71 14.58
N ASN A 104 13.83 31.82 13.79
CA ASN A 104 13.69 32.16 12.36
C ASN A 104 12.81 31.15 11.61
N SER A 105 12.81 29.87 11.98
CA SER A 105 11.96 28.86 11.33
C SER A 105 10.46 29.05 11.62
N CYS A 106 10.09 29.79 12.66
CA CYS A 106 8.68 30.00 13.04
C CYS A 106 7.92 30.84 12.00
N ILE A 107 8.62 31.62 11.18
CA ILE A 107 8.04 32.30 10.01
C ILE A 107 7.46 31.29 9.00
N ARG A 108 8.02 30.08 8.92
CA ARG A 108 7.59 29.02 8.00
C ARG A 108 6.46 28.15 8.55
N THR A 109 5.66 28.65 9.49
CA THR A 109 4.51 27.90 10.03
C THR A 109 3.63 27.37 8.88
N LEU A 110 3.27 28.21 7.92
CA LEU A 110 2.49 27.85 6.72
C LEU A 110 3.36 27.38 5.53
N GLY A 111 4.61 26.99 5.78
CA GLY A 111 5.57 26.65 4.74
C GLY A 111 5.71 25.16 4.49
N GLY A 112 5.40 24.70 3.28
CA GLY A 112 5.71 23.35 2.77
C GLY A 112 5.12 22.19 3.56
N PHE A 113 5.27 20.99 3.02
CA PHE A 113 4.88 19.71 3.60
C PHE A 113 5.62 18.61 2.81
N PRO A 114 5.83 17.42 3.39
CA PRO A 114 6.48 16.33 2.69
C PRO A 114 5.55 15.72 1.65
N ASP A 115 6.09 15.45 0.46
CA ASP A 115 5.42 14.66 -0.57
C ASP A 115 5.74 13.17 -0.31
N ILE A 116 4.72 12.37 -0.04
CA ILE A 116 4.86 10.91 0.08
C ILE A 116 4.11 10.24 -1.07
N LYS A 117 4.75 9.23 -1.67
CA LYS A 117 4.13 8.37 -2.67
C LYS A 117 4.21 6.92 -2.21
N LEU A 118 3.05 6.30 -2.01
CA LEU A 118 2.94 4.90 -1.61
C LEU A 118 3.46 3.95 -2.68
N LYS A 119 4.09 2.87 -2.24
CA LYS A 119 4.60 1.81 -3.10
C LYS A 119 3.47 0.86 -3.48
N THR A 120 3.39 0.60 -4.79
CA THR A 120 2.30 -0.19 -5.40
C THR A 120 2.83 -1.30 -6.30
N LYS A 121 4.10 -1.70 -6.15
CA LYS A 121 4.71 -2.70 -7.02
C LYS A 121 4.06 -4.06 -6.78
N GLY A 122 3.94 -4.46 -5.53
CA GLY A 122 3.29 -5.71 -5.14
C GLY A 122 1.82 -5.75 -5.56
N LEU A 123 1.07 -4.67 -5.33
CA LEU A 123 -0.33 -4.54 -5.75
C LEU A 123 -0.49 -4.75 -7.27
N LYS A 124 0.32 -4.06 -8.09
CA LYS A 124 0.27 -4.20 -9.55
C LYS A 124 0.55 -5.62 -10.01
N LEU A 125 1.48 -6.32 -9.36
CA LEU A 125 1.76 -7.72 -9.66
C LEU A 125 0.58 -8.62 -9.29
N LEU A 126 -0.09 -8.35 -8.16
CA LEU A 126 -1.29 -9.07 -7.75
C LEU A 126 -2.43 -8.89 -8.76
N GLU A 127 -2.69 -7.64 -9.19
CA GLU A 127 -3.71 -7.31 -10.19
C GLU A 127 -3.42 -7.95 -11.55
N GLN A 128 -2.16 -7.94 -12.00
CA GLN A 128 -1.76 -8.53 -13.28
C GLN A 128 -1.92 -10.05 -13.33
N ASN A 129 -1.89 -10.72 -12.17
CA ASN A 129 -1.98 -12.18 -12.06
C ASN A 129 -3.33 -12.66 -11.50
N SER A 130 -4.29 -11.76 -11.32
CA SER A 130 -5.51 -12.01 -10.55
C SER A 130 -6.38 -13.16 -11.07
N THR A 131 -6.47 -13.31 -12.40
CA THR A 131 -7.24 -14.38 -13.05
C THR A 131 -6.58 -15.74 -12.90
N VAL A 132 -5.25 -15.79 -12.97
CA VAL A 132 -4.46 -17.03 -12.86
C VAL A 132 -4.38 -17.50 -11.41
N LEU A 133 -4.33 -16.56 -10.46
CA LEU A 133 -4.24 -16.83 -9.03
C LEU A 133 -5.60 -16.98 -8.33
N ASN A 134 -6.72 -16.75 -9.05
CA ASN A 134 -8.06 -16.63 -8.46
C ASN A 134 -8.12 -15.65 -7.28
N SER A 135 -7.30 -14.59 -7.32
CA SER A 135 -7.14 -13.65 -6.20
C SER A 135 -8.41 -12.84 -5.88
N TYR A 136 -9.41 -12.86 -6.77
CA TYR A 136 -10.72 -12.26 -6.54
C TYR A 136 -11.57 -12.98 -5.48
N GLN A 137 -11.22 -14.22 -5.13
CA GLN A 137 -11.92 -15.03 -4.13
C GLN A 137 -11.09 -15.24 -2.87
N ASP A 138 -9.81 -14.89 -2.91
CA ASP A 138 -8.90 -15.01 -1.77
C ASP A 138 -9.10 -13.83 -0.81
N SER A 139 -9.35 -14.15 0.46
CA SER A 139 -9.70 -13.13 1.47
C SER A 139 -8.58 -12.12 1.70
N LEU A 140 -7.32 -12.55 1.70
CA LEU A 140 -6.18 -11.67 1.90
C LEU A 140 -5.96 -10.77 0.67
N SER A 141 -6.08 -11.31 -0.53
CA SER A 141 -6.02 -10.53 -1.77
C SER A 141 -7.10 -9.44 -1.82
N ILE A 142 -8.32 -9.74 -1.35
CA ILE A 142 -9.40 -8.74 -1.25
C ILE A 142 -9.04 -7.67 -0.21
N GLU A 143 -8.55 -8.07 0.96
CA GLU A 143 -8.10 -7.15 2.02
C GLU A 143 -7.01 -6.19 1.51
N ILE A 144 -5.99 -6.72 0.83
CA ILE A 144 -4.91 -5.94 0.20
C ILE A 144 -5.48 -4.93 -0.81
N ASN A 145 -6.36 -5.37 -1.72
CA ASN A 145 -6.93 -4.49 -2.73
C ASN A 145 -7.76 -3.37 -2.10
N ASN A 146 -8.56 -3.67 -1.08
CA ASN A 146 -9.37 -2.68 -0.38
C ASN A 146 -8.50 -1.68 0.37
N PHE A 147 -7.47 -2.16 1.07
CA PHE A 147 -6.49 -1.33 1.79
C PHE A 147 -5.85 -0.31 0.85
N TYR A 148 -5.27 -0.77 -0.26
CA TYR A 148 -4.62 0.14 -1.21
C TYR A 148 -5.61 1.07 -1.89
N SER A 149 -6.80 0.58 -2.25
CA SER A 149 -7.83 1.38 -2.91
C SER A 149 -8.27 2.54 -2.01
N PHE A 150 -8.52 2.28 -0.72
CA PHE A 150 -8.86 3.31 0.26
C PHE A 150 -7.72 4.32 0.43
N PHE A 151 -6.53 3.85 0.81
CA PHE A 151 -5.45 4.76 1.16
C PHE A 151 -4.83 5.52 -0.01
N ASN A 152 -4.81 4.96 -1.22
CA ASN A 152 -4.35 5.69 -2.39
C ASN A 152 -5.27 6.89 -2.70
N ILE A 153 -6.58 6.77 -2.43
CA ILE A 153 -7.55 7.85 -2.66
C ILE A 153 -7.45 8.86 -1.52
N GLU A 154 -7.62 8.43 -0.26
CA GLU A 154 -7.72 9.34 0.87
C GLU A 154 -6.44 10.16 1.09
N ILE A 155 -5.27 9.54 0.95
CA ILE A 155 -4.00 10.25 1.12
C ILE A 155 -3.77 11.23 -0.04
N ASP A 156 -4.12 10.87 -1.28
CA ASP A 156 -3.96 11.77 -2.42
C ASP A 156 -4.90 12.97 -2.31
N VAL A 157 -6.18 12.73 -2.00
CA VAL A 157 -7.18 13.80 -1.80
C VAL A 157 -6.73 14.74 -0.67
N ALA A 158 -6.38 14.20 0.50
CA ALA A 158 -5.93 15.03 1.62
C ALA A 158 -4.65 15.83 1.28
N LEU A 159 -3.72 15.23 0.53
CA LEU A 159 -2.53 15.95 0.06
C LEU A 159 -2.89 17.08 -0.92
N GLN A 160 -3.83 16.85 -1.85
CA GLN A 160 -4.29 17.90 -2.77
C GLN A 160 -4.95 19.07 -2.04
N GLU A 161 -5.76 18.81 -1.01
CA GLU A 161 -6.36 19.87 -0.20
C GLU A 161 -5.29 20.74 0.48
N VAL A 162 -4.26 20.11 1.07
CA VAL A 162 -3.12 20.83 1.65
C VAL A 162 -2.35 21.62 0.59
N ILE A 163 -2.14 21.05 -0.60
CA ILE A 163 -1.49 21.75 -1.73
C ILE A 163 -2.27 23.00 -2.13
N ILE A 164 -3.60 22.91 -2.20
CA ILE A 164 -4.47 24.02 -2.59
C ILE A 164 -4.38 25.14 -1.55
N ASP A 165 -4.58 24.83 -0.26
CA ASP A 165 -4.51 25.82 0.83
C ASP A 165 -3.11 26.47 0.93
N PHE A 166 -2.05 25.69 0.76
CA PHE A 166 -0.68 26.20 0.68
C PHE A 166 -0.48 27.19 -0.48
N LYS A 167 -0.94 26.83 -1.68
CA LYS A 167 -0.82 27.70 -2.87
C LYS A 167 -1.60 28.99 -2.69
N GLU A 168 -2.80 28.91 -2.11
CA GLU A 168 -3.63 30.07 -1.80
C GLU A 168 -2.92 31.00 -0.81
N ASN A 169 -2.46 30.48 0.33
CA ASN A 169 -1.74 31.24 1.34
C ASN A 169 -0.49 31.91 0.77
N ARG A 170 0.31 31.17 0.00
CA ARG A 170 1.52 31.71 -0.62
C ARG A 170 1.19 32.79 -1.66
N SER A 171 0.17 32.58 -2.49
CA SER A 171 -0.27 33.58 -3.47
C SER A 171 -0.76 34.86 -2.79
N TYR A 172 -1.53 34.71 -1.71
CA TYR A 172 -2.02 35.83 -0.92
C TYR A 172 -0.86 36.63 -0.31
N PHE A 173 0.11 35.97 0.35
CA PHE A 173 1.28 36.67 0.91
C PHE A 173 2.08 37.39 -0.18
N LYS A 174 2.36 36.73 -1.31
CA LYS A 174 3.10 37.32 -2.43
C LYS A 174 2.45 38.60 -2.96
N ASN A 175 1.12 38.60 -3.11
CA ASN A 175 0.42 39.69 -3.79
C ASN A 175 -0.04 40.81 -2.86
N ASN A 176 -0.15 40.55 -1.55
CA ASN A 176 -0.77 41.48 -0.60
C ASN A 176 0.16 41.93 0.53
N MET A 177 1.28 41.25 0.76
CA MET A 177 2.16 41.52 1.91
C MET A 177 3.49 42.09 1.46
N THR A 178 3.87 43.25 2.02
CA THR A 178 5.14 43.93 1.74
C THR A 178 6.36 43.15 2.25
N TRP A 179 6.18 42.31 3.28
CA TRP A 179 7.22 41.50 3.90
C TRP A 179 7.48 40.15 3.21
N PHE A 180 6.85 39.87 2.06
CA PHE A 180 6.94 38.56 1.40
C PHE A 180 8.38 38.18 1.00
N GLU A 181 9.20 39.15 0.60
CA GLU A 181 10.61 38.91 0.25
C GLU A 181 11.39 38.30 1.43
N ASP A 182 11.22 38.87 2.62
CA ASP A 182 11.86 38.38 3.84
C ASP A 182 11.29 37.03 4.26
N TYR A 183 9.97 36.84 4.09
CA TYR A 183 9.31 35.55 4.32
C TYR A 183 9.92 34.41 3.48
N GLU A 184 10.12 34.63 2.19
CA GLU A 184 10.73 33.63 1.29
C GLU A 184 12.21 33.39 1.62
N LYS A 185 12.93 34.43 2.08
CA LYS A 185 14.33 34.33 2.53
C LYS A 185 14.47 33.76 3.94
N VAL A 186 13.37 33.56 4.66
CA VAL A 186 13.34 33.10 6.07
C VAL A 186 14.12 34.07 6.98
N VAL A 187 13.96 35.37 6.71
CA VAL A 187 14.56 36.47 7.48
C VAL A 187 13.50 37.06 8.40
N PHE A 188 13.92 37.46 9.60
CA PHE A 188 13.04 38.14 10.54
C PHE A 188 12.51 39.44 9.94
N ASN A 189 11.20 39.66 10.04
CA ASN A 189 10.54 40.88 9.63
C ASN A 189 9.49 41.29 10.67
N GLU A 190 9.58 42.53 11.15
CA GLU A 190 8.72 43.03 12.23
C GLU A 190 7.25 43.11 11.83
N ASP A 191 6.95 43.46 10.58
CA ASP A 191 5.59 43.58 10.07
C ASP A 191 4.93 42.21 9.91
N PHE A 192 5.68 41.18 9.51
CA PHE A 192 5.21 39.80 9.56
C PHE A 192 4.83 39.40 10.98
N VAL A 193 5.70 39.68 11.97
CA VAL A 193 5.47 39.29 13.37
C VAL A 193 4.23 40.00 13.93
N LYS A 194 4.08 41.30 13.66
CA LYS A 194 2.87 42.05 14.02
C LYS A 194 1.62 41.43 13.39
N TYR A 195 1.66 41.10 12.10
CA TYR A 195 0.56 40.42 11.41
C TYR A 195 0.26 39.05 12.04
N ALA A 196 1.28 38.24 12.30
CA ALA A 196 1.13 36.90 12.86
C ALA A 196 0.52 36.89 14.27
N LEU A 197 0.88 37.87 15.11
CA LEU A 197 0.39 37.97 16.50
C LEU A 197 -1.00 38.59 16.59
N SER A 198 -1.31 39.58 15.75
CA SER A 198 -2.54 40.39 15.89
C SER A 198 -3.66 40.01 14.92
N SER A 199 -3.34 39.49 13.73
CA SER A 199 -4.32 39.29 12.67
C SER A 199 -5.22 38.08 12.91
N ILE A 200 -6.54 38.28 12.75
CA ILE A 200 -7.49 37.18 12.67
C ILE A 200 -7.34 36.40 11.37
N ASP A 201 -7.01 37.07 10.25
CA ASP A 201 -6.78 36.44 8.95
C ASP A 201 -5.61 35.45 9.02
N TYR A 202 -4.48 35.84 9.61
CA TYR A 202 -3.34 34.93 9.77
C TYR A 202 -3.71 33.68 10.57
N ARG A 203 -4.40 33.87 11.69
CA ARG A 203 -4.83 32.76 12.55
C ARG A 203 -5.83 31.85 11.85
N ASN A 204 -6.75 32.38 11.04
CA ASN A 204 -7.66 31.57 10.23
C ASN A 204 -6.89 30.70 9.22
N ARG A 205 -5.87 31.26 8.55
CA ARG A 205 -5.00 30.52 7.63
C ARG A 205 -4.24 29.39 8.35
N VAL A 206 -3.71 29.68 9.54
CA VAL A 206 -3.03 28.68 10.39
C VAL A 206 -3.98 27.57 10.83
N ILE A 207 -5.21 27.90 11.23
CA ILE A 207 -6.23 26.91 11.63
C ILE A 207 -6.65 26.04 10.43
N SER A 208 -6.89 26.66 9.26
CA SER A 208 -7.24 25.94 8.02
C SER A 208 -6.15 24.95 7.65
N PHE A 209 -4.92 25.44 7.51
CA PHE A 209 -3.78 24.60 7.17
C PHE A 209 -3.54 23.49 8.20
N TYR A 210 -3.68 23.79 9.50
CA TYR A 210 -3.55 22.78 10.56
C TYR A 210 -4.59 21.67 10.41
N GLY A 211 -5.85 22.02 10.15
CA GLY A 211 -6.93 21.05 9.93
C GLY A 211 -6.62 20.12 8.77
N LEU A 212 -6.26 20.68 7.61
CA LEU A 212 -5.95 19.90 6.41
C LEU A 212 -4.68 19.06 6.57
N TYR A 213 -3.62 19.65 7.11
CA TYR A 213 -2.32 18.99 7.19
C TYR A 213 -2.21 18.00 8.34
N PHE A 214 -2.47 18.43 9.59
CA PHE A 214 -2.27 17.57 10.77
C PHE A 214 -3.42 16.60 10.99
N ASN A 215 -4.67 17.06 10.84
CA ASN A 215 -5.83 16.20 11.10
C ASN A 215 -6.22 15.39 9.86
N GLY A 216 -6.12 15.97 8.66
CA GLY A 216 -6.35 15.28 7.39
C GLY A 216 -5.16 14.45 6.97
N TYR A 217 -4.21 15.05 6.25
CA TYR A 217 -3.11 14.34 5.59
C TYR A 217 -2.27 13.46 6.54
N LEU A 218 -1.72 14.03 7.61
CA LEU A 218 -0.94 13.25 8.59
C LEU A 218 -1.82 12.25 9.37
N GLY A 219 -3.12 12.54 9.51
CA GLY A 219 -4.10 11.62 10.08
C GLY A 219 -4.24 10.34 9.24
N HIS A 220 -4.43 10.48 7.93
CA HIS A 220 -4.49 9.34 7.02
C HIS A 220 -3.18 8.56 6.94
N LEU A 221 -2.02 9.25 7.00
CA LEU A 221 -0.72 8.55 7.07
C LEU A 221 -0.58 7.73 8.35
N LYS A 222 -1.06 8.25 9.49
CA LYS A 222 -1.05 7.51 10.75
C LYS A 222 -1.97 6.28 10.68
N GLN A 223 -3.16 6.43 10.13
CA GLN A 223 -4.10 5.33 9.94
C GLN A 223 -3.52 4.27 8.99
N TYR A 224 -2.93 4.69 7.86
CA TYR A 224 -2.22 3.80 6.94
C TYR A 224 -1.18 2.97 7.68
N LYS A 225 -0.35 3.61 8.52
CA LYS A 225 0.70 2.92 9.26
C LYS A 225 0.12 1.84 10.19
N GLU A 226 -0.95 2.16 10.92
CA GLU A 226 -1.60 1.24 11.86
C GLU A 226 -2.20 0.03 11.14
N GLU A 227 -2.93 0.26 10.04
CA GLU A 227 -3.56 -0.81 9.25
C GLU A 227 -2.53 -1.61 8.43
N ALA A 228 -1.49 -0.97 7.89
CA ALA A 228 -0.42 -1.63 7.17
C ALA A 228 0.33 -2.64 8.05
N LEU A 229 0.55 -2.32 9.33
CA LEU A 229 1.18 -3.24 10.27
C LEU A 229 0.32 -4.50 10.49
N GLN A 230 -1.00 -4.35 10.61
CA GLN A 230 -1.92 -5.50 10.70
C GLN A 230 -1.91 -6.33 9.43
N LEU A 231 -1.91 -5.68 8.26
CA LEU A 231 -1.85 -6.36 6.97
C LEU A 231 -0.54 -7.12 6.79
N VAL A 232 0.59 -6.57 7.24
CA VAL A 232 1.90 -7.26 7.26
C VAL A 232 1.84 -8.54 8.10
N GLU A 233 1.21 -8.50 9.28
CA GLU A 233 1.05 -9.69 10.14
C GLU A 233 0.15 -10.76 9.48
N ASN A 234 -0.87 -10.35 8.74
CA ASN A 234 -1.74 -11.28 7.99
C ASN A 234 -0.98 -11.91 6.83
N ILE A 235 -0.19 -11.13 6.09
CA ILE A 235 0.68 -11.63 5.03
C ILE A 235 1.72 -12.63 5.57
N ASP A 236 2.30 -12.38 6.74
CA ASP A 236 3.27 -13.28 7.38
C ASP A 236 2.71 -14.67 7.69
N LYS A 237 1.40 -14.77 7.97
CA LYS A 237 0.74 -16.06 8.23
C LYS A 237 0.61 -16.89 6.96
N GLU A 238 0.41 -16.24 5.81
CA GLU A 238 0.21 -16.89 4.50
C GLU A 238 1.54 -17.27 3.82
N ILE A 239 2.60 -16.49 4.03
CA ILE A 239 3.90 -16.78 3.41
C ILE A 239 4.62 -17.96 4.10
N LYS A 240 4.41 -18.17 5.40
CA LYS A 240 4.96 -19.32 6.15
C LYS A 240 4.45 -20.67 5.64
#